data_AF-A0A179SXT0-F1
#
_entry.id   AF-A0A179SXT0-F1
#
_cell.length_a   1.000
_cell.length_b   1.000
_cell.length_c   1.000
_cell.angle_alpha   90.00
_cell.angle_beta   90.00
_cell.angle_gamma   90.00
#
_symmetry.space_group_name_H-M   'P 1'
#
loop_
_entity.id
_entity.type
_entity.pdbx_description
1 polymer ?
#
loop_
_entity_poly.entity_id
_entity_poly.type
_entity_poly.pdbx_seq_one_letter_code
_entity_poly.pdbx_strand_id
1 'polypeptide(L)'
;MRKKADLIVPYFEDNLKRIEGELAKEIFVHTQKVVEEANSRGVLQSGMTISGMLKVLEDKVNTQLHDSLSLIEEFQNKMNIKINDDDLDLISATYSKFFTTFYYNQYNQIGEKAKNYVGGNLSENITNSVVLNSLINNINRLIDYQIKEIKIKNAVKQDEPSIIIAKKSLRNSRIAIIISFIVGCATIYNIFFK
;
A
#
# COMPACT_ATOMS: atom_id res chain seq x y z
N MET A 1 -16.99 13.95 28.13
CA MET A 1 -16.48 12.78 27.40
C MET A 1 -15.77 13.28 26.15
N ARG A 2 -14.47 13.02 25.99
CA ARG A 2 -13.80 13.26 24.69
C ARG A 2 -14.43 12.31 23.67
N LYS A 3 -14.71 12.79 22.44
CA LYS A 3 -15.27 11.92 21.40
C LYS A 3 -14.18 10.91 21.02
N LYS A 4 -14.53 9.65 20.76
CA LYS A 4 -13.54 8.62 20.36
C LYS A 4 -12.64 9.06 19.19
N ALA A 5 -13.21 9.86 18.28
CA ALA A 5 -12.49 10.52 17.19
C ALA A 5 -11.26 11.34 17.66
N ASP A 6 -11.35 11.99 18.83
CA ASP A 6 -10.28 12.79 19.44
C ASP A 6 -9.11 11.94 19.94
N LEU A 7 -9.26 10.61 19.97
CA LEU A 7 -8.21 9.65 20.35
C LEU A 7 -7.71 8.87 19.12
N ILE A 8 -8.62 8.50 18.23
CA ILE A 8 -8.33 7.72 17.02
C ILE A 8 -7.42 8.53 16.09
N VAL A 9 -7.88 9.70 15.63
CA VAL A 9 -7.18 10.46 14.59
C VAL A 9 -5.76 10.82 15.01
N PRO A 10 -5.52 11.42 16.20
CA PRO A 10 -4.17 11.77 16.61
C PRO A 10 -3.24 10.56 16.73
N TYR A 11 -3.73 9.42 17.27
CA TYR A 11 -2.92 8.22 17.40
C TYR A 11 -2.42 7.70 16.05
N PHE A 12 -3.32 7.63 15.05
CA PHE A 12 -2.94 7.15 13.72
C PHE A 12 -2.09 8.20 12.98
N GLU A 13 -2.41 9.49 13.04
CA GLU A 13 -1.59 10.54 12.42
C GLU A 13 -0.15 10.57 12.95
N ASP A 14 0.04 10.44 14.27
CA ASP A 14 1.38 10.46 14.87
C ASP A 14 2.20 9.24 14.48
N ASN A 15 1.58 8.05 14.46
CA ASN A 15 2.27 6.84 14.02
C ASN A 15 2.59 6.86 12.53
N LEU A 16 1.66 7.34 11.70
CA LEU A 16 1.86 7.47 10.26
C LEU A 16 2.97 8.48 9.95
N LYS A 17 3.05 9.62 10.65
CA LYS A 17 4.18 10.57 10.51
C LYS A 17 5.53 9.94 10.84
N ARG A 18 5.61 9.12 11.88
CA ARG A 18 6.85 8.40 12.22
C ARG A 18 7.25 7.45 11.08
N ILE A 19 6.28 6.69 10.57
CA ILE A 19 6.44 5.80 9.43
C ILE A 19 6.90 6.57 8.18
N GLU A 20 6.38 7.77 7.96
CA GLU A 20 6.72 8.62 6.80
C GLU A 20 8.22 8.81 6.64
N GLY A 21 8.91 9.15 7.74
CA GLY A 21 10.33 9.42 7.74
C GLY A 21 11.17 8.17 7.44
N GLU A 22 10.80 7.04 8.03
CA GLU A 22 11.47 5.74 7.81
C GLU A 22 11.26 5.28 6.36
N LEU A 23 10.03 5.34 5.87
CA LEU A 23 9.65 4.92 4.53
C LEU A 23 10.32 5.80 3.46
N ALA A 24 10.35 7.11 3.64
CA ALA A 24 11.04 8.02 2.72
C ALA A 24 12.53 7.69 2.62
N LYS A 25 13.18 7.39 3.75
CA LYS A 25 14.59 6.99 3.78
C LYS A 25 14.82 5.66 3.06
N GLU A 26 13.96 4.67 3.25
CA GLU A 26 14.07 3.39 2.55
C GLU A 26 13.92 3.53 1.04
N ILE A 27 12.89 4.26 0.61
CA ILE A 27 12.65 4.53 -0.81
C ILE A 27 13.85 5.23 -1.41
N PHE A 28 14.41 6.23 -0.72
CA PHE A 28 15.61 6.93 -1.17
C PHE A 28 16.79 5.98 -1.40
N VAL A 29 17.13 5.16 -0.42
CA VAL A 29 18.27 4.23 -0.49
C VAL A 29 18.09 3.21 -1.62
N HIS A 30 16.89 2.64 -1.77
CA HIS A 30 16.63 1.66 -2.83
C HIS A 30 16.59 2.31 -4.22
N THR A 31 16.06 3.52 -4.34
CA THR A 31 16.07 4.30 -5.58
C THR A 31 17.50 4.59 -6.04
N GLN A 32 18.41 4.91 -5.10
CA GLN A 32 19.83 5.10 -5.44
C GLN A 32 20.48 3.82 -5.97
N LYS A 33 20.21 2.66 -5.34
CA LYS A 33 20.71 1.37 -5.84
C LYS A 33 20.27 1.08 -7.27
N VAL A 34 19.01 1.39 -7.61
CA VAL A 34 18.50 1.24 -8.99
C VAL A 34 19.31 2.09 -9.98
N VAL A 35 19.71 3.31 -9.60
CA VAL A 35 20.58 4.17 -10.44
C VAL A 35 21.97 3.57 -10.57
N GLU A 36 22.58 3.15 -9.47
CA GLU A 36 23.94 2.60 -9.44
C GLU A 36 24.03 1.31 -10.27
N GLU A 37 23.03 0.44 -10.17
CA GLU A 37 22.90 -0.78 -10.97
C GLU A 37 22.73 -0.47 -12.46
N ALA A 38 21.89 0.51 -12.82
CA ALA A 38 21.72 0.93 -14.21
C ALA A 38 23.02 1.52 -14.80
N ASN A 39 23.72 2.33 -14.01
CA ASN A 39 25.00 2.95 -14.39
C ASN A 39 26.11 1.90 -14.56
N SER A 40 26.29 1.01 -13.59
CA SER A 40 27.31 -0.06 -13.64
C SER A 40 27.13 -1.03 -14.80
N ARG A 41 25.89 -1.24 -15.27
CA ARG A 41 25.59 -2.06 -16.45
C ARG A 41 25.72 -1.31 -17.77
N GLY A 42 25.97 0.01 -17.76
CA GLY A 42 25.98 0.85 -18.96
C GLY A 42 24.60 1.02 -19.60
N VAL A 43 23.51 0.74 -18.85
CA VAL A 43 22.12 0.73 -19.35
C VAL A 43 21.31 1.85 -18.72
N LEU A 44 21.86 3.07 -18.66
CA LEU A 44 21.11 4.27 -18.26
C LEU A 44 20.11 4.66 -19.37
N GLN A 45 19.14 3.78 -19.65
CA GLN A 45 17.96 4.12 -20.42
C GLN A 45 16.93 4.73 -19.47
N SER A 46 16.70 6.02 -19.61
CA SER A 46 15.83 6.85 -18.76
C SER A 46 14.50 6.20 -18.39
N GLY A 47 13.80 5.58 -19.35
CA GLY A 47 12.51 4.92 -19.11
C GLY A 47 12.58 3.71 -18.17
N MET A 48 13.58 2.83 -18.32
CA MET A 48 13.71 1.62 -17.49
C MET A 48 14.14 1.96 -16.06
N THR A 49 15.05 2.91 -15.90
CA THR A 49 15.50 3.36 -14.58
C THR A 49 14.35 4.02 -13.80
N ILE A 50 13.57 4.89 -14.45
CA ILE A 50 12.36 5.50 -13.84
C ILE A 50 11.35 4.43 -13.43
N SER A 51 11.06 3.48 -14.33
CA SER A 51 10.14 2.38 -14.02
C SER A 51 10.59 1.54 -12.83
N GLY A 52 11.90 1.29 -12.68
CA GLY A 52 12.46 0.60 -11.53
C GLY A 52 12.29 1.37 -10.22
N MET A 53 12.54 2.68 -10.23
CA MET A 53 12.34 3.55 -9.07
C MET A 53 10.86 3.62 -8.65
N LEU A 54 9.94 3.74 -9.61
CA LEU A 54 8.51 3.76 -9.34
C LEU A 54 8.01 2.43 -8.76
N LYS A 55 8.57 1.30 -9.23
CA LYS A 55 8.27 -0.01 -8.65
C LYS A 55 8.74 -0.13 -7.20
N VAL A 56 9.94 0.38 -6.89
CA VAL A 56 10.42 0.45 -5.50
C VAL A 56 9.46 1.26 -4.62
N LEU A 57 9.00 2.41 -5.10
CA LEU A 57 8.02 3.23 -4.40
C LEU A 57 6.72 2.46 -4.15
N GLU A 58 6.16 1.81 -5.18
CA GLU A 58 4.96 0.98 -5.06
C GLU A 58 5.12 -0.15 -4.04
N ASP A 59 6.18 -0.95 -4.18
CA ASP A 59 6.42 -2.10 -3.31
C ASP A 59 6.56 -1.67 -1.85
N LYS A 60 7.34 -0.62 -1.58
CA LYS A 60 7.58 -0.12 -0.22
C LYS A 60 6.34 0.49 0.40
N VAL A 61 5.56 1.26 -0.35
CA VAL A 61 4.29 1.82 0.14
C VAL A 61 3.29 0.70 0.43
N ASN A 62 3.18 -0.30 -0.44
CA ASN A 62 2.28 -1.44 -0.24
C ASN A 62 2.64 -2.27 1.00
N THR A 63 3.93 -2.58 1.19
CA THR A 63 4.39 -3.27 2.40
C THR A 63 4.10 -2.45 3.65
N GLN A 64 4.45 -1.17 3.64
CA GLN A 64 4.25 -0.31 4.81
C GLN A 64 2.76 -0.10 5.13
N LEU A 65 1.91 -0.02 4.11
CA LEU A 65 0.46 0.04 4.29
C LEU A 65 -0.05 -1.23 5.00
N HIS A 66 0.40 -2.40 4.56
CA HIS A 66 0.04 -3.67 5.21
C HIS A 66 0.47 -3.68 6.68
N ASP A 67 1.72 -3.30 6.96
CA ASP A 67 2.27 -3.33 8.31
C ASP A 67 1.61 -2.30 9.23
N SER A 68 1.36 -1.09 8.72
CA SER A 68 0.74 0.00 9.49
C SER A 68 -0.72 -0.28 9.85
N LEU A 69 -1.44 -1.14 9.12
CA LEU A 69 -2.81 -1.51 9.49
C LEU A 69 -2.87 -2.42 10.72
N SER A 70 -1.76 -3.04 11.14
CA SER A 70 -1.64 -3.70 12.44
C SER A 70 -1.79 -2.74 13.63
N LEU A 71 -1.55 -1.44 13.42
CA LEU A 71 -1.76 -0.39 14.43
C LEU A 71 -3.22 -0.31 14.89
N ILE A 72 -4.18 -0.78 14.09
CA ILE A 72 -5.60 -0.83 14.48
C ILE A 72 -5.83 -1.86 15.58
N GLU A 73 -5.18 -3.03 15.49
CA GLU A 73 -5.23 -4.03 16.55
C GLU A 73 -4.47 -3.55 17.80
N GLU A 74 -3.30 -2.92 17.62
CA GLU A 74 -2.54 -2.31 18.73
C GLU A 74 -3.37 -1.24 19.46
N PHE A 75 -4.02 -0.33 18.73
CA PHE A 75 -4.86 0.72 19.29
C PHE A 75 -6.00 0.15 20.13
N GLN A 76 -6.73 -0.84 19.60
CA GLN A 76 -7.84 -1.48 20.33
C GLN A 76 -7.36 -2.09 21.64
N ASN A 77 -6.20 -2.76 21.63
CA ASN A 77 -5.62 -3.39 22.82
C ASN A 77 -5.12 -2.35 23.82
N LYS A 78 -4.37 -1.33 23.35
CA LYS A 78 -3.73 -0.32 24.20
C LYS A 78 -4.75 0.62 24.85
N MET A 79 -5.77 1.02 24.11
CA MET A 79 -6.80 1.93 24.61
C MET A 79 -7.96 1.19 25.28
N ASN A 80 -8.01 -0.14 25.17
CA ASN A 80 -9.15 -0.97 25.59
C ASN A 80 -10.48 -0.45 25.01
N ILE A 81 -10.46 -0.04 23.73
CA ILE A 81 -11.61 0.50 23.00
C ILE A 81 -11.99 -0.48 21.90
N LYS A 82 -13.27 -0.83 21.85
CA LYS A 82 -13.85 -1.50 20.68
C LYS A 82 -14.09 -0.48 19.57
N ILE A 83 -13.43 -0.69 18.44
CA ILE A 83 -13.63 0.07 17.20
C ILE A 83 -14.88 -0.46 16.51
N ASN A 84 -15.80 0.44 16.16
CA ASN A 84 -16.99 0.14 15.35
C ASN A 84 -16.76 0.53 13.87
N ASP A 85 -17.79 0.40 13.04
CA ASP A 85 -17.67 0.69 11.61
C ASP A 85 -17.39 2.17 11.32
N ASP A 86 -18.01 3.10 12.04
CA ASP A 86 -17.76 4.54 11.89
C ASP A 86 -16.30 4.91 12.26
N ASP A 87 -15.78 4.30 13.31
CA ASP A 87 -14.38 4.44 13.74
C ASP A 87 -13.42 3.90 12.66
N LEU A 88 -13.75 2.78 12.00
CA LEU A 88 -12.96 2.21 10.91
C LEU A 88 -12.98 3.07 9.65
N ASP A 89 -14.12 3.67 9.34
CA ASP A 89 -14.25 4.56 8.18
C ASP A 89 -13.42 5.85 8.40
N LEU A 90 -13.36 6.34 9.65
CA LEU A 90 -12.47 7.45 10.04
C LEU A 90 -10.99 7.08 9.91
N ILE A 91 -10.61 5.86 10.33
CA ILE A 91 -9.25 5.34 10.18
C ILE A 91 -8.90 5.19 8.70
N SER A 92 -9.80 4.60 7.90
CA SER A 92 -9.65 4.45 6.45
C SER A 92 -9.36 5.79 5.78
N ALA A 93 -10.17 6.82 6.07
CA ALA A 93 -9.96 8.16 5.54
C ALA A 93 -8.60 8.76 5.95
N THR A 94 -8.15 8.51 7.18
CA THR A 94 -6.85 8.97 7.68
C THR A 94 -5.69 8.32 6.91
N TYR A 95 -5.75 7.00 6.71
CA TYR A 95 -4.75 6.24 5.95
C TYR A 95 -4.75 6.65 4.46
N SER A 96 -5.92 6.74 3.84
CA SER A 96 -6.04 7.14 2.44
C SER A 96 -5.44 8.52 2.20
N LYS A 97 -5.74 9.50 3.05
CA LYS A 97 -5.17 10.84 2.96
C LYS A 97 -3.65 10.81 3.11
N PHE A 98 -3.14 10.11 4.11
CA PHE A 98 -1.71 10.03 4.38
C PHE A 98 -0.95 9.36 3.22
N PHE A 99 -1.29 8.13 2.87
CA PHE A 99 -0.55 7.36 1.86
C PHE A 99 -0.68 7.96 0.46
N THR A 100 -1.84 8.53 0.10
CA THR A 100 -2.00 9.23 -1.18
C THR A 100 -1.09 10.45 -1.26
N THR A 101 -1.04 11.26 -0.19
CA THR A 101 -0.17 12.46 -0.14
C THR A 101 1.29 12.08 -0.17
N PHE A 102 1.69 11.08 0.63
CA PHE A 102 3.06 10.58 0.66
C PHE A 102 3.50 10.07 -0.71
N TYR A 103 2.68 9.22 -1.35
CA TYR A 103 2.99 8.65 -2.65
C TYR A 103 3.18 9.74 -3.70
N TYR A 104 2.27 10.73 -3.74
CA TYR A 104 2.36 11.85 -4.66
C TYR A 104 3.66 12.64 -4.49
N ASN A 105 4.05 12.92 -3.24
CA ASN A 105 5.28 13.63 -2.94
C ASN A 105 6.52 12.84 -3.38
N GLN A 106 6.58 11.55 -3.08
CA GLN A 106 7.71 10.69 -3.47
C GLN A 106 7.77 10.51 -4.99
N TYR A 107 6.63 10.34 -5.66
CA TYR A 107 6.53 10.24 -7.11
C TYR A 107 7.14 11.46 -7.79
N ASN A 108 6.77 12.66 -7.33
CA ASN A 108 7.33 13.91 -7.86
C ASN A 108 8.84 14.02 -7.59
N GLN A 109 9.32 13.61 -6.41
CA GLN A 109 10.74 13.63 -6.09
C GLN A 109 11.56 12.66 -6.95
N ILE A 110 11.05 11.45 -7.19
CA ILE A 110 11.64 10.50 -8.14
C ILE A 110 11.66 11.12 -9.54
N GLY A 111 10.58 11.80 -9.91
CA GLY A 111 10.46 12.50 -11.18
C GLY A 111 11.54 13.55 -11.40
N GLU A 112 11.71 14.45 -10.43
CA GLU A 112 12.74 15.48 -10.47
C GLU A 112 14.16 14.90 -10.47
N LYS A 113 14.40 13.83 -9.70
CA LYS A 113 15.70 13.14 -9.73
C LYS A 113 15.99 12.51 -11.08
N ALA A 114 15.01 11.86 -11.70
CA ALA A 114 15.19 11.23 -13.00
C ALA A 114 15.54 12.23 -14.11
N LYS A 115 14.99 13.45 -14.08
CA LYS A 115 15.41 14.54 -14.96
C LYS A 115 16.91 14.81 -14.84
N ASN A 116 17.42 14.85 -13.60
CA ASN A 116 18.82 15.16 -13.30
C ASN A 116 19.79 14.01 -13.63
N TYR A 117 19.38 12.75 -13.47
CA TYR A 117 20.27 11.59 -13.66
C TYR A 117 20.29 11.03 -15.07
N VAL A 118 19.18 11.13 -15.81
CA VAL A 118 19.02 10.41 -17.08
C VAL A 118 18.55 11.29 -18.23
N GLY A 119 18.50 12.63 -18.02
CA GLY A 119 18.02 13.59 -19.01
C GLY A 119 16.56 13.38 -19.42
N GLY A 120 15.80 12.59 -18.64
CA GLY A 120 14.44 12.20 -18.96
C GLY A 120 13.42 13.19 -18.42
N ASN A 121 12.61 13.78 -19.31
CA ASN A 121 11.47 14.59 -18.89
C ASN A 121 10.33 13.69 -18.41
N LEU A 122 10.02 13.69 -17.11
CA LEU A 122 8.75 13.10 -16.64
C LEU A 122 7.51 13.85 -17.15
N SER A 123 7.69 15.07 -17.66
CA SER A 123 6.62 16.00 -18.05
C SER A 123 5.88 15.62 -19.33
N GLU A 124 6.30 14.59 -20.08
CA GLU A 124 5.71 14.29 -21.40
C GLU A 124 4.71 13.12 -21.44
N ASN A 125 4.38 12.44 -20.33
CA ASN A 125 3.59 11.21 -20.44
C ASN A 125 2.22 11.29 -19.74
N ILE A 126 1.14 11.29 -20.54
CA ILE A 126 -0.22 10.92 -20.11
C ILE A 126 -0.19 9.61 -19.31
N THR A 127 0.71 8.70 -19.68
CA THR A 127 1.05 7.43 -19.01
C THR A 127 1.39 7.58 -17.52
N ASN A 128 2.05 8.67 -17.12
CA ASN A 128 2.48 8.92 -15.75
C ASN A 128 1.30 9.30 -14.83
N SER A 129 0.34 10.08 -15.34
CA SER A 129 -0.89 10.40 -14.62
C SER A 129 -1.79 9.18 -14.44
N VAL A 130 -1.83 8.30 -15.45
CA VAL A 130 -2.57 7.03 -15.41
C VAL A 130 -1.94 6.07 -14.38
N VAL A 131 -0.61 5.97 -14.36
CA VAL A 131 0.14 5.17 -13.38
C VAL A 131 -0.13 5.67 -11.96
N LEU A 132 0.01 6.99 -11.73
CA LEU A 132 -0.29 7.61 -10.43
C LEU A 132 -1.73 7.32 -9.98
N ASN A 133 -2.71 7.53 -10.86
CA ASN A 133 -4.12 7.28 -10.54
C ASN A 133 -4.41 5.79 -10.29
N SER A 134 -3.81 4.88 -11.06
CA SER A 134 -3.92 3.44 -10.84
C SER A 134 -3.37 3.03 -9.48
N LEU A 135 -2.25 3.62 -9.07
CA LEU A 135 -1.61 3.36 -7.78
C LEU A 135 -2.41 3.91 -6.60
N ILE A 136 -2.92 5.15 -6.70
CA ILE A 136 -3.82 5.71 -5.69
C ILE A 136 -5.07 4.84 -5.54
N ASN A 137 -5.64 4.38 -6.66
CA ASN A 137 -6.77 3.45 -6.63
C ASN A 137 -6.41 2.10 -6.00
N ASN A 138 -5.20 1.58 -6.23
CA ASN A 138 -4.73 0.36 -5.58
C ASN A 138 -4.52 0.55 -4.08
N ILE A 139 -3.92 1.66 -3.64
CA ILE A 139 -3.77 2.00 -2.22
C ILE A 139 -5.14 2.03 -1.53
N ASN A 140 -6.10 2.75 -2.11
CA ASN A 140 -7.46 2.82 -1.56
C ASN A 140 -8.15 1.45 -1.52
N ARG A 141 -8.00 0.62 -2.56
CA ARG A 141 -8.53 -0.76 -2.56
C ARG A 141 -7.90 -1.63 -1.49
N LEU A 142 -6.59 -1.50 -1.26
CA LEU A 142 -5.88 -2.26 -0.22
C LEU A 142 -6.34 -1.84 1.18
N ILE A 143 -6.49 -0.53 1.41
CA ILE A 143 -7.08 0.00 2.65
C ILE A 143 -8.48 -0.59 2.85
N ASP A 144 -9.35 -0.48 1.85
CA ASP A 144 -10.72 -1.01 1.91
C ASP A 144 -10.77 -2.50 2.17
N TYR A 145 -9.92 -3.28 1.50
CA TYR A 145 -9.83 -4.73 1.68
C TYR A 145 -9.46 -5.09 3.13
N GLN A 146 -8.44 -4.44 3.67
CA GLN A 146 -7.93 -4.73 5.01
C GLN A 146 -8.88 -4.25 6.10
N ILE A 147 -9.50 -3.08 5.93
CA ILE A 147 -10.56 -2.60 6.82
C ILE A 147 -11.72 -3.59 6.83
N LYS A 148 -12.14 -4.12 5.67
CA LYS A 148 -13.14 -5.20 5.60
C LYS A 148 -12.69 -6.46 6.34
N GLU A 149 -11.42 -6.85 6.27
CA GLU A 149 -10.91 -7.98 7.07
C GLU A 149 -11.03 -7.71 8.57
N ILE A 150 -10.76 -6.49 9.02
CA ILE A 150 -10.91 -6.09 10.43
C ILE A 150 -12.39 -6.09 10.84
N LYS A 151 -13.29 -5.57 9.99
CA LYS A 151 -14.75 -5.66 10.20
C LYS A 151 -15.19 -7.11 10.39
N ILE A 152 -14.71 -8.01 9.52
CA ILE A 152 -14.97 -9.46 9.63
C ILE A 152 -14.39 -10.03 10.92
N LYS A 153 -13.14 -9.73 11.28
CA LYS A 153 -12.53 -10.20 12.55
C LYS A 153 -13.32 -9.74 13.77
N ASN A 154 -13.76 -8.47 13.78
CA ASN A 154 -14.54 -7.89 14.88
C ASN A 154 -15.96 -8.47 14.99
N ALA A 155 -16.56 -8.88 13.87
CA ALA A 155 -17.82 -9.62 13.84
C ALA A 155 -17.63 -11.09 14.28
N VAL A 156 -16.58 -11.75 13.81
CA VAL A 156 -16.26 -13.16 14.13
C VAL A 156 -15.93 -13.36 15.61
N LYS A 157 -15.28 -12.38 16.27
CA LYS A 157 -15.06 -12.41 17.73
C LYS A 157 -16.35 -12.29 18.54
N GLN A 158 -17.49 -11.97 17.91
CA GLN A 158 -18.82 -11.96 18.53
C GLN A 158 -19.65 -13.21 18.21
N ASP A 159 -19.24 -14.01 17.22
CA ASP A 159 -19.95 -15.21 16.79
C ASP A 159 -19.46 -16.47 17.55
N GLU A 160 -20.35 -17.45 17.76
CA GLU A 160 -19.99 -18.75 18.37
C GLU A 160 -18.93 -19.52 17.54
N PRO A 161 -18.06 -20.33 18.18
CA PRO A 161 -16.90 -20.99 17.53
C PRO A 161 -17.23 -21.82 16.28
N SER A 162 -18.42 -22.40 16.22
CA SER A 162 -18.94 -23.18 15.09
C SER A 162 -19.11 -22.36 13.80
N ILE A 163 -19.53 -21.10 13.92
CA ILE A 163 -19.70 -20.16 12.80
C ILE A 163 -18.34 -19.64 12.30
N ILE A 164 -17.38 -19.50 13.21
CA ILE A 164 -16.00 -19.07 12.92
C ILE A 164 -15.32 -20.04 11.96
N ILE A 165 -15.44 -21.35 12.19
CA ILE A 165 -14.80 -22.40 11.38
C ILE A 165 -15.38 -22.40 9.95
N ALA A 166 -16.69 -22.23 9.81
CA ALA A 166 -17.36 -22.15 8.51
C ALA A 166 -16.90 -20.93 7.69
N LYS A 167 -16.80 -19.75 8.32
CA LYS A 167 -16.32 -18.52 7.65
C LYS A 167 -14.84 -18.61 7.26
N LYS A 168 -14.00 -19.24 8.10
CA LYS A 168 -12.56 -19.45 7.82
C LYS A 168 -12.35 -20.42 6.65
N SER A 169 -13.15 -21.48 6.57
CA SER A 169 -13.19 -22.41 5.44
C SER A 169 -13.56 -21.70 4.13
N LEU A 170 -14.58 -20.85 4.15
CA LEU A 170 -15.01 -20.06 2.99
C LEU A 170 -13.93 -19.06 2.53
N ARG A 171 -13.20 -18.44 3.46
CA ARG A 171 -12.10 -17.51 3.17
C ARG A 171 -10.91 -18.23 2.52
N ASN A 172 -10.53 -19.39 3.03
CA ASN A 172 -9.46 -20.20 2.45
C ASN A 172 -9.81 -20.67 1.02
N SER A 173 -11.08 -21.03 0.78
CA SER A 173 -11.57 -21.35 -0.56
C SER A 173 -11.47 -20.16 -1.54
N ARG A 174 -11.78 -18.94 -1.08
CA ARG A 174 -11.69 -17.73 -1.94
C ARG A 174 -10.26 -17.31 -2.25
N ILE A 175 -9.35 -17.39 -1.28
CA ILE A 175 -7.92 -17.14 -1.51
C ILE A 175 -7.35 -18.17 -2.49
N ALA A 176 -7.75 -19.43 -2.36
CA ALA A 176 -7.37 -20.47 -3.32
C ALA A 176 -7.83 -20.13 -4.74
N ILE A 177 -9.07 -19.65 -4.92
CA ILE A 177 -9.59 -19.23 -6.24
C ILE A 177 -8.78 -18.07 -6.84
N ILE A 178 -8.43 -17.06 -6.03
CA ILE A 178 -7.63 -15.92 -6.50
C ILE A 178 -6.22 -16.38 -6.92
N ILE A 179 -5.58 -17.23 -6.12
CA ILE A 179 -4.27 -17.80 -6.47
C ILE A 179 -4.38 -18.64 -7.75
N SER A 180 -5.41 -19.48 -7.89
CA SER A 180 -5.65 -20.25 -9.11
C SER A 180 -5.87 -19.36 -10.34
N PHE A 181 -6.54 -18.22 -10.19
CA PHE A 181 -6.76 -17.26 -11.27
C PHE A 181 -5.46 -16.57 -11.69
N ILE A 182 -4.63 -16.16 -10.74
CA ILE A 182 -3.32 -15.55 -10.99
C ILE A 182 -2.39 -16.56 -11.70
N VAL A 183 -2.33 -17.81 -11.22
CA VAL A 183 -1.54 -18.87 -11.85
C VAL A 183 -2.06 -19.20 -13.25
N GLY A 184 -3.38 -19.24 -13.44
CA GLY A 184 -4.00 -19.44 -14.75
C GLY A 184 -3.63 -18.35 -15.75
N CYS A 185 -3.70 -17.08 -15.34
CA CYS A 185 -3.31 -15.94 -16.17
C CYS A 185 -1.81 -15.95 -16.51
N ALA A 186 -0.94 -16.31 -15.57
CA ALA A 186 0.50 -16.45 -15.81
C ALA A 186 0.84 -17.62 -16.76
N THR A 187 0.04 -18.69 -16.72
CA THR A 187 0.20 -19.86 -17.60
C THR A 187 -0.25 -19.53 -19.02
N ILE A 188 -1.38 -18.84 -19.18
CA ILE A 188 -1.89 -18.36 -20.47
C ILE A 188 -0.90 -17.37 -21.10
N TYR A 189 -0.36 -16.44 -20.32
CA TYR A 189 0.66 -15.49 -20.80
C TYR A 189 1.91 -16.21 -21.33
N ASN A 190 2.39 -17.25 -20.64
CA ASN A 190 3.53 -18.06 -21.10
C ASN A 190 3.24 -18.91 -22.34
N ILE A 191 1.98 -19.26 -22.62
CA ILE A 191 1.59 -20.06 -23.79
C ILE A 191 1.42 -19.19 -25.04
N PHE A 192 0.91 -17.97 -24.89
CA PHE A 192 0.57 -17.10 -26.03
C PHE A 192 1.62 -16.04 -26.36
N PHE A 193 2.51 -15.69 -25.43
CA PHE A 193 3.46 -14.59 -25.59
C PHE A 193 4.93 -15.03 -25.42
N LYS A 194 5.20 -16.31 -25.62
CA LYS A 194 6.56 -16.88 -25.65
C LYS A 194 6.84 -17.56 -26.98
#